data_AF-A0A7S0UBK2-F1
#
_entry.id   AF-A0A7S0UBK2-F1
#
_cell.length_a   1.000
_cell.length_b   1.000
_cell.length_c   1.000
_cell.angle_alpha   90.00
_cell.angle_beta   90.00
_cell.angle_gamma   90.00
#
_symmetry.space_group_name_H-M   'P 1'
#
loop_
_entity.id
_entity.type
_entity.pdbx_description
1 polymer ?
#
loop_
_entity_poly.entity_id
_entity_poly.type
_entity_poly.pdbx_seq_one_letter_code
_entity_poly.pdbx_strand_id
1 'polypeptide(L)'
;DEEEGEEKEGSKKEEEKKESKAEAKARKEKEKAEEKERKEKEKAEEKEKKEKEKKKREEEKAEAKQKKQEEKEKSKAKASGPQWPKSRWKAITLALVGFLCAIALGSIGIASFWLDSINAALRSFEESVALHCEEVREGPNCVSIPTIALFPIYSFMAWACALAISTIITLVGTLYDGTASIDCFAVSSAMLSIVQVAFSAITLIMADELSAQCGVKPSWCPLSQAVSSAAAG
;
A
#
# COMPACT_ATOMS: atom_id res chain seq x y z
N ASP A 1 96.12 58.19 -2.60
CA ASP A 1 94.90 58.98 -2.38
C ASP A 1 93.67 58.40 -3.09
N GLU A 2 93.44 57.09 -3.00
CA GLU A 2 92.18 56.45 -3.46
C GLU A 2 91.54 55.54 -2.38
N GLU A 3 92.18 55.33 -1.22
CA GLU A 3 91.64 54.43 -0.16
C GLU A 3 90.82 55.13 0.94
N GLU A 4 90.82 56.48 1.06
CA GLU A 4 90.03 57.19 2.08
C GLU A 4 88.60 57.57 1.64
N GLY A 5 88.20 57.21 0.41
CA GLY A 5 86.87 57.50 -0.14
C GLY A 5 85.78 56.48 0.19
N GLU A 6 86.13 55.22 0.50
CA GLU A 6 85.16 54.13 0.61
C GLU A 6 84.51 53.97 2.00
N GLU A 7 85.13 54.46 3.09
CA GLU A 7 84.57 54.27 4.45
C GLU A 7 83.37 55.18 4.78
N LYS A 8 83.23 56.35 4.11
CA LYS A 8 82.10 57.26 4.38
C LYS A 8 80.81 56.88 3.65
N GLU A 9 80.87 56.11 2.57
CA GLU A 9 79.68 55.68 1.83
C GLU A 9 78.98 54.48 2.49
N GLY A 10 79.72 53.65 3.24
CA GLY A 10 79.17 52.51 3.98
C GLY A 10 78.26 52.89 5.15
N SER A 11 78.63 53.94 5.91
CA SER A 11 77.88 54.37 7.11
C SER A 11 76.49 54.94 6.77
N LYS A 12 76.38 55.72 5.70
CA LYS A 12 75.10 56.31 5.25
C LYS A 12 74.10 55.24 4.76
N LYS A 13 74.61 54.18 4.13
CA LYS A 13 73.81 53.06 3.62
C LYS A 13 73.30 52.15 4.75
N GLU A 14 73.95 52.14 5.91
CA GLU A 14 73.50 51.36 7.07
C GLU A 14 72.41 52.08 7.88
N GLU A 15 72.44 53.42 7.96
CA GLU A 15 71.36 54.22 8.56
C GLU A 15 70.07 54.16 7.74
N GLU A 16 70.11 54.31 6.42
CA GLU A 16 68.93 54.14 5.55
C GLU A 16 68.31 52.74 5.68
N LYS A 17 69.15 51.71 5.88
CA LYS A 17 68.68 50.34 6.07
C LYS A 17 68.03 50.14 7.45
N LYS A 18 68.43 50.90 8.47
CA LYS A 18 67.82 50.89 9.81
C LYS A 18 66.50 51.65 9.83
N GLU A 19 66.41 52.80 9.17
CA GLU A 19 65.15 53.55 9.00
C GLU A 19 64.13 52.77 8.17
N SER A 20 64.53 52.21 7.03
CA SER A 20 63.66 51.38 6.19
C SER A 20 63.12 50.15 6.94
N LYS A 21 63.93 49.52 7.81
CA LYS A 21 63.48 48.40 8.66
C LYS A 21 62.52 48.85 9.77
N ALA A 22 62.74 50.02 10.37
CA ALA A 22 61.85 50.56 11.39
C ALA A 22 60.49 50.94 10.81
N GLU A 23 60.47 51.58 9.64
CA GLU A 23 59.25 51.95 8.94
C GLU A 23 58.46 50.71 8.46
N ALA A 24 59.14 49.69 7.93
CA ALA A 24 58.52 48.42 7.57
C ALA A 24 57.92 47.67 8.78
N LYS A 25 58.55 47.79 9.97
CA LYS A 25 58.02 47.19 11.20
C LYS A 25 56.80 47.94 11.72
N ALA A 26 56.83 49.27 11.72
CA ALA A 26 55.70 50.12 12.10
C ALA A 26 54.48 49.90 11.18
N ARG A 27 54.71 49.77 9.87
CA ARG A 27 53.65 49.49 8.89
C ARG A 27 53.01 48.11 9.12
N LYS A 28 53.82 47.07 9.43
CA LYS A 28 53.32 45.73 9.77
C LYS A 28 52.55 45.68 11.09
N GLU A 29 52.93 46.48 12.10
CA GLU A 29 52.17 46.55 13.35
C GLU A 29 50.83 47.27 13.18
N LYS A 30 50.79 48.34 12.38
CA LYS A 30 49.55 49.05 12.06
C LYS A 30 48.57 48.17 11.27
N GLU A 31 49.05 47.44 10.27
CA GLU A 31 48.23 46.52 9.47
C GLU A 31 47.66 45.37 10.32
N LYS A 32 48.44 44.82 11.27
CA LYS A 32 47.95 43.82 12.22
C LYS A 32 46.90 44.36 13.20
N ALA A 33 47.00 45.63 13.60
CA ALA A 33 46.03 46.26 14.47
C ALA A 33 44.70 46.50 13.74
N GLU A 34 44.74 47.02 12.51
CA GLU A 34 43.56 47.24 11.66
C GLU A 34 42.89 45.90 11.29
N GLU A 35 43.65 44.84 11.03
CA GLU A 35 43.08 43.51 10.76
C GLU A 35 42.39 42.91 12.00
N LYS A 36 42.94 43.12 13.21
CA LYS A 36 42.30 42.69 14.46
C LYS A 36 40.99 43.42 14.72
N GLU A 37 40.96 44.74 14.53
CA GLU A 37 39.75 45.54 14.72
C GLU A 37 38.66 45.14 13.73
N ARG A 38 39.03 44.87 12.47
CA ARG A 38 38.08 44.38 11.45
C ARG A 38 37.49 43.02 11.81
N LYS A 39 38.32 42.08 12.29
CA LYS A 39 37.86 40.75 12.76
C LYS A 39 36.97 40.83 13.99
N GLU A 40 37.18 41.78 14.89
CA GLU A 40 36.29 41.98 16.05
C GLU A 40 34.94 42.58 15.64
N LYS A 41 34.92 43.54 14.72
CA LYS A 41 33.66 44.10 14.17
C LYS A 41 32.84 43.05 13.42
N GLU A 42 33.48 42.24 12.57
CA GLU A 42 32.79 41.14 11.86
C GLU A 42 32.21 40.09 12.82
N LYS A 43 32.94 39.74 13.89
CA LYS A 43 32.44 38.80 14.92
C LYS A 43 31.28 39.38 15.74
N ALA A 44 31.25 40.70 15.98
CA ALA A 44 30.16 41.36 16.69
C ALA A 44 28.88 41.37 15.83
N GLU A 45 28.98 41.73 14.55
CA GLU A 45 27.83 41.73 13.63
C GLU A 45 27.28 40.32 13.38
N GLU A 46 28.13 39.29 13.32
CA GLU A 46 27.68 37.91 13.14
C GLU A 46 26.91 37.39 14.37
N LYS A 47 27.33 37.78 15.59
CA LYS A 47 26.62 37.43 16.83
C LYS A 47 25.24 38.10 16.90
N GLU A 48 25.14 39.37 16.51
CA GLU A 48 23.87 40.10 16.51
C GLU A 48 22.88 39.52 15.50
N LYS A 49 23.35 39.12 14.30
CA LYS A 49 22.50 38.45 13.30
C LYS A 49 21.98 37.09 13.80
N LYS A 50 22.84 36.28 14.44
CA LYS A 50 22.44 34.97 15.00
C LYS A 50 21.41 35.10 16.11
N GLU A 51 21.49 36.13 16.95
CA GLU A 51 20.53 36.35 18.02
C GLU A 51 19.15 36.78 17.48
N LYS A 52 19.11 37.67 16.48
CA LYS A 52 17.88 38.09 15.80
C LYS A 52 17.19 36.93 15.07
N GLU A 53 17.94 36.03 14.44
CA GLU A 53 17.39 34.87 13.73
C GLU A 53 16.81 33.84 14.71
N LYS A 54 17.48 33.58 15.83
CA LYS A 54 16.98 32.66 16.86
C LYS A 54 15.65 33.14 17.46
N LYS A 55 15.51 34.45 17.69
CA LYS A 55 14.29 35.05 18.26
C LYS A 55 13.08 34.93 17.32
N LYS A 56 13.27 35.18 16.01
CA LYS A 56 12.21 34.97 15.00
C LYS A 56 11.74 33.51 14.94
N ARG A 57 12.67 32.55 15.05
CA ARG A 57 12.35 31.12 14.97
C ARG A 57 11.61 30.60 16.21
N GLU A 58 11.77 31.24 17.36
CA GLU A 58 10.99 30.93 18.57
C GLU A 58 9.57 31.50 18.51
N GLU A 59 9.38 32.70 17.94
CA GLU A 59 8.04 33.29 17.71
C GLU A 59 7.21 32.47 16.72
N GLU A 60 7.75 32.05 15.58
CA GLU A 60 7.03 31.19 14.61
C GLU A 60 6.61 29.84 15.21
N LYS A 61 7.46 29.25 16.07
CA LYS A 61 7.13 27.98 16.75
C LYS A 61 6.01 28.14 17.78
N ALA A 62 5.89 29.30 18.42
CA ALA A 62 4.82 29.58 19.37
C ALA A 62 3.47 29.74 18.65
N GLU A 63 3.42 30.51 17.55
CA GLU A 63 2.19 30.68 16.76
C GLU A 63 1.69 29.36 16.13
N ALA A 64 2.61 28.52 15.63
CA ALA A 64 2.26 27.22 15.07
C ALA A 64 1.64 26.27 16.11
N LYS A 65 2.11 26.32 17.37
CA LYS A 65 1.53 25.52 18.47
C LYS A 65 0.13 26.01 18.86
N GLN A 66 -0.10 27.32 18.88
CA GLN A 66 -1.42 27.89 19.19
C GLN A 66 -2.47 27.52 18.14
N LYS A 67 -2.16 27.67 16.83
CA LYS A 67 -3.09 27.26 15.75
C LYS A 67 -3.47 25.78 15.83
N LYS A 68 -2.52 24.90 16.16
CA LYS A 68 -2.77 23.46 16.28
C LYS A 68 -3.63 23.09 17.49
N GLN A 69 -3.66 23.93 18.52
CA GLN A 69 -4.51 23.75 19.69
C GLN A 69 -5.95 24.19 19.41
N GLU A 70 -6.14 25.33 18.74
CA GLU A 70 -7.46 25.84 18.34
C GLU A 70 -8.19 24.89 17.38
N GLU A 71 -7.47 24.26 16.45
CA GLU A 71 -8.03 23.28 15.52
C GLU A 71 -8.46 21.98 16.21
N LYS A 72 -7.73 21.57 17.26
CA LYS A 72 -8.10 20.42 18.11
C LYS A 72 -9.33 20.67 18.99
N GLU A 73 -9.59 21.91 19.40
CA GLU A 73 -10.80 22.23 20.17
C GLU A 73 -12.03 22.36 19.27
N LYS A 74 -11.91 23.01 18.09
CA LYS A 74 -13.02 23.10 17.12
C LYS A 74 -13.44 21.73 16.57
N SER A 75 -12.52 20.79 16.42
CA SER A 75 -12.84 19.41 15.99
C SER A 75 -13.55 18.58 17.07
N LYS A 76 -13.33 18.86 18.36
CA LYS A 76 -14.05 18.19 19.46
C LYS A 76 -15.50 18.67 19.62
N ALA A 77 -15.79 19.94 19.30
CA ALA A 77 -17.12 20.51 19.47
C ALA A 77 -18.14 20.08 18.39
N LYS A 78 -17.69 19.62 17.21
CA LYS A 78 -18.58 19.21 16.10
C LYS A 78 -18.90 17.71 16.03
N ALA A 79 -18.29 16.89 16.87
CA ALA A 79 -18.45 15.43 16.81
C ALA A 79 -19.53 14.88 17.77
N SER A 80 -20.42 15.71 18.31
CA SER A 80 -21.61 15.26 19.04
C SER A 80 -22.74 14.86 18.09
N GLY A 81 -22.45 13.93 17.17
CA GLY A 81 -23.51 13.14 16.55
C GLY A 81 -24.26 12.34 17.63
N PRO A 82 -25.49 11.89 17.37
CA PRO A 82 -26.25 11.06 18.31
C PRO A 82 -25.37 9.89 18.78
N GLN A 83 -24.97 9.90 20.05
CA GLN A 83 -24.25 8.80 20.67
C GLN A 83 -25.23 7.65 20.85
N TRP A 84 -25.32 6.80 19.82
CA TRP A 84 -26.02 5.53 19.96
C TRP A 84 -25.33 4.71 21.06
N PRO A 85 -26.09 4.08 21.96
CA PRO A 85 -25.51 3.31 23.06
C PRO A 85 -24.66 2.18 22.48
N LYS A 86 -23.39 2.11 22.93
CA LYS A 86 -22.39 1.15 22.44
C LYS A 86 -22.87 -0.32 22.46
N SER A 87 -23.83 -0.67 23.33
CA SER A 87 -24.38 -2.03 23.38
C SER A 87 -25.24 -2.39 22.16
N ARG A 88 -25.96 -1.41 21.56
CA ARG A 88 -26.78 -1.66 20.37
C ARG A 88 -25.93 -1.99 19.15
N TRP A 89 -24.78 -1.34 19.00
CA TRP A 89 -23.84 -1.63 17.93
C TRP A 89 -23.31 -3.06 18.01
N LYS A 90 -22.90 -3.52 19.20
CA LYS A 90 -22.43 -4.91 19.39
C LYS A 90 -23.51 -5.92 19.01
N ALA A 91 -24.76 -5.68 19.41
CA ALA A 91 -25.89 -6.56 19.08
C ALA A 91 -26.17 -6.62 17.56
N ILE A 92 -26.18 -5.47 16.88
CA ILE A 92 -26.39 -5.40 15.42
C ILE A 92 -25.25 -6.10 14.67
N THR A 93 -24.00 -5.86 15.07
CA THR A 93 -22.84 -6.52 14.46
C THR A 93 -22.88 -8.03 14.64
N LEU A 94 -23.18 -8.52 15.85
CA LEU A 94 -23.35 -9.95 16.12
C LEU A 94 -24.48 -10.57 15.27
N ALA A 95 -25.62 -9.88 15.13
CA ALA A 95 -26.72 -10.35 14.30
C ALA A 95 -26.33 -10.45 12.82
N LEU A 96 -25.64 -9.43 12.29
CA LEU A 96 -25.14 -9.43 10.92
C LEU A 96 -24.13 -10.53 10.67
N VAL A 97 -23.18 -10.74 11.59
CA VAL A 97 -22.18 -11.82 11.48
C VAL A 97 -22.86 -13.19 11.54
N GLY A 98 -23.82 -13.38 12.46
CA GLY A 98 -24.59 -14.62 12.53
C GLY A 98 -25.37 -14.92 11.24
N PHE A 99 -25.98 -13.90 10.65
CA PHE A 99 -26.68 -14.01 9.37
C PHE A 99 -25.73 -14.40 8.22
N LEU A 100 -24.55 -13.77 8.15
CA LEU A 100 -23.53 -14.12 7.15
C LEU A 100 -23.02 -15.55 7.33
N CYS A 101 -22.80 -16.01 8.56
CA CYS A 101 -22.44 -17.40 8.83
C CYS A 101 -23.54 -18.38 8.37
N ALA A 102 -24.81 -18.06 8.62
CA ALA A 102 -25.92 -18.90 8.18
C ALA A 102 -25.99 -19.01 6.64
N ILE A 103 -25.79 -17.91 5.93
CA ILE A 103 -25.70 -17.91 4.45
C ILE A 103 -24.52 -18.76 3.98
N ALA A 104 -23.33 -18.59 4.59
CA ALA A 104 -22.13 -19.33 4.21
C ALA A 104 -22.29 -20.84 4.42
N LEU A 105 -22.90 -21.26 5.54
CA LEU A 105 -23.19 -22.68 5.79
C LEU A 105 -24.25 -23.23 4.83
N GLY A 106 -25.28 -22.43 4.53
CA GLY A 106 -26.30 -22.79 3.55
C GLY A 106 -25.73 -22.95 2.14
N SER A 107 -24.84 -22.05 1.71
CA SER A 107 -24.19 -22.15 0.40
C SER A 107 -23.26 -23.35 0.31
N ILE A 108 -22.53 -23.70 1.37
CA ILE A 108 -21.74 -24.94 1.43
C ILE A 108 -22.65 -26.16 1.30
N GLY A 109 -23.76 -26.22 2.04
CA GLY A 109 -24.69 -27.35 1.96
C GLY A 109 -25.29 -27.54 0.56
N ILE A 110 -25.69 -26.43 -0.09
CA ILE A 110 -26.14 -26.46 -1.48
C ILE A 110 -24.98 -26.93 -2.39
N ALA A 111 -23.78 -26.38 -2.26
CA ALA A 111 -22.61 -26.79 -3.05
C ALA A 111 -22.35 -28.29 -2.97
N SER A 112 -22.38 -28.85 -1.76
CA SER A 112 -22.18 -30.28 -1.51
C SER A 112 -23.26 -31.12 -2.18
N PHE A 113 -24.53 -30.71 -2.10
CA PHE A 113 -25.62 -31.40 -2.80
C PHE A 113 -25.43 -31.40 -4.33
N TRP A 114 -25.04 -30.26 -4.89
CA TRP A 114 -24.74 -30.16 -6.33
C TRP A 114 -23.54 -31.00 -6.73
N LEU A 115 -22.48 -31.03 -5.91
CA LEU A 115 -21.31 -31.89 -6.10
C LEU A 115 -21.71 -33.37 -6.16
N ASP A 116 -22.51 -33.84 -5.21
CA ASP A 116 -22.98 -35.23 -5.20
C ASP A 116 -23.83 -35.55 -6.43
N SER A 117 -24.73 -34.64 -6.81
CA SER A 117 -25.58 -34.79 -7.99
C SER A 117 -24.77 -34.82 -9.29
N ILE A 118 -23.73 -33.99 -9.41
CA ILE A 118 -22.84 -33.94 -10.58
C ILE A 118 -21.92 -35.15 -10.59
N ASN A 119 -21.39 -35.59 -9.46
CA ASN A 119 -20.59 -36.81 -9.37
C ASN A 119 -21.41 -38.05 -9.77
N ALA A 120 -22.68 -38.12 -9.38
CA ALA A 120 -23.58 -39.19 -9.82
C ALA A 120 -23.82 -39.14 -11.34
N ALA A 121 -24.07 -37.94 -11.90
CA ALA A 121 -24.23 -37.76 -13.34
C ALA A 121 -22.94 -38.10 -14.12
N LEU A 122 -21.77 -37.70 -13.62
CA LEU A 122 -20.47 -38.01 -14.21
C LEU A 122 -20.19 -39.50 -14.21
N ARG A 123 -20.51 -40.23 -13.14
CA ARG A 123 -20.39 -41.70 -13.12
C ARG A 123 -21.27 -42.36 -14.18
N SER A 124 -22.53 -41.91 -14.29
CA SER A 124 -23.44 -42.42 -15.33
C SER A 124 -22.95 -42.10 -16.74
N PHE A 125 -22.35 -40.92 -16.93
CA PHE A 125 -21.76 -40.53 -18.21
C PHE A 125 -20.48 -41.32 -18.50
N GLU A 126 -19.64 -41.56 -17.51
CA GLU A 126 -18.41 -42.36 -17.64
C GLU A 126 -18.71 -43.80 -18.03
N GLU A 127 -19.75 -44.41 -17.46
CA GLU A 127 -20.26 -45.73 -17.90
C GLU A 127 -20.76 -45.69 -19.35
N SER A 128 -21.48 -44.64 -19.74
CA SER A 128 -21.99 -44.48 -21.11
C SER A 128 -20.88 -44.25 -22.14
N VAL A 129 -19.88 -43.43 -21.79
CA VAL A 129 -18.71 -43.15 -22.63
C VAL A 129 -17.78 -44.35 -22.69
N ALA A 130 -17.59 -45.09 -21.59
CA ALA A 130 -16.78 -46.32 -21.62
C ALA A 130 -17.35 -47.32 -22.62
N LEU A 131 -18.68 -47.48 -22.66
CA LEU A 131 -19.36 -48.31 -23.66
C LEU A 131 -19.18 -47.78 -25.09
N HIS A 132 -19.27 -46.46 -25.31
CA HIS A 132 -19.10 -45.86 -26.65
C HIS A 132 -17.63 -45.80 -27.12
N CYS A 133 -16.67 -45.59 -26.24
CA CYS A 133 -15.24 -45.54 -26.56
C CYS A 133 -14.68 -46.93 -26.89
N GLU A 134 -15.26 -48.00 -26.35
CA GLU A 134 -14.90 -49.36 -26.77
C GLU A 134 -15.23 -49.59 -28.25
N GLU A 135 -16.26 -48.90 -28.76
CA GLU A 135 -16.72 -48.96 -30.15
C GLU A 135 -15.93 -48.03 -31.09
N VAL A 136 -15.34 -46.93 -30.57
CA VAL A 136 -14.59 -45.91 -31.34
C VAL A 136 -13.12 -45.87 -30.91
N ARG A 137 -12.39 -46.97 -31.14
CA ARG A 137 -11.07 -47.23 -30.53
C ARG A 137 -9.84 -46.59 -31.23
N GLU A 138 -9.97 -45.58 -32.09
CA GLU A 138 -8.82 -45.04 -32.83
C GLU A 138 -8.65 -43.52 -32.67
N GLY A 139 -8.18 -43.06 -31.51
CA GLY A 139 -7.80 -41.65 -31.34
C GLY A 139 -7.14 -41.33 -29.99
N PRO A 140 -5.86 -40.89 -29.96
CA PRO A 140 -5.10 -40.69 -28.72
C PRO A 140 -5.42 -39.41 -27.92
N ASN A 141 -6.46 -38.64 -28.25
CA ASN A 141 -6.72 -37.32 -27.67
C ASN A 141 -8.09 -37.18 -27.02
N CYS A 142 -8.61 -38.22 -26.37
CA CYS A 142 -9.76 -38.05 -25.47
C CYS A 142 -9.26 -37.41 -24.17
N VAL A 143 -9.08 -36.09 -24.20
CA VAL A 143 -8.91 -35.27 -22.99
C VAL A 143 -10.10 -35.56 -22.08
N SER A 144 -9.83 -35.80 -20.79
CA SER A 144 -10.82 -36.19 -19.80
C SER A 144 -11.83 -35.07 -19.55
N ILE A 145 -12.89 -35.04 -20.36
CA ILE A 145 -14.13 -34.27 -20.21
C ILE A 145 -14.55 -34.07 -18.72
N PRO A 146 -14.48 -35.09 -17.84
CA PRO A 146 -14.76 -34.92 -16.41
C PRO A 146 -13.94 -33.82 -15.71
N THR A 147 -12.66 -33.64 -16.07
CA THR A 147 -11.79 -32.66 -15.40
C THR A 147 -12.24 -31.22 -15.66
N ILE A 148 -12.70 -30.94 -16.88
CA ILE A 148 -13.17 -29.61 -17.29
C ILE A 148 -14.54 -29.31 -16.65
N ALA A 149 -15.43 -30.31 -16.60
CA ALA A 149 -16.75 -30.16 -15.99
C ALA A 149 -16.68 -29.95 -14.47
N LEU A 150 -15.68 -30.53 -13.79
CA LEU A 150 -15.50 -30.42 -12.35
C LEU A 150 -14.82 -29.12 -11.89
N PHE A 151 -14.05 -28.47 -12.77
CA PHE A 151 -13.26 -27.29 -12.41
C PHE A 151 -14.08 -26.11 -11.83
N PRO A 152 -15.23 -25.71 -12.39
CA PRO A 152 -16.05 -24.63 -11.83
C PRO A 152 -16.54 -24.94 -10.42
N ILE A 153 -16.82 -26.22 -10.15
CA ILE A 153 -17.38 -26.67 -8.88
C ILE A 153 -16.32 -26.66 -7.79
N TYR A 154 -15.12 -27.18 -8.08
CA TYR A 154 -13.99 -27.11 -7.15
C TYR A 154 -13.60 -25.67 -6.84
N SER A 155 -13.63 -24.79 -7.83
CA SER A 155 -13.39 -23.36 -7.61
C SER A 155 -14.45 -22.71 -6.73
N PHE A 156 -15.73 -23.01 -6.97
CA PHE A 156 -16.82 -22.52 -6.12
C PHE A 156 -16.67 -22.99 -4.67
N MET A 157 -16.29 -24.25 -4.46
CA MET A 157 -16.06 -24.79 -3.12
C MET A 157 -14.86 -24.11 -2.44
N ALA A 158 -13.75 -23.90 -3.15
CA ALA A 158 -12.60 -23.18 -2.63
C ALA A 158 -12.96 -21.74 -2.22
N TRP A 159 -13.78 -21.06 -3.03
CA TRP A 159 -14.29 -19.72 -2.74
C TRP A 159 -15.20 -19.69 -1.50
N ALA A 160 -16.13 -20.64 -1.39
CA ALA A 160 -17.01 -20.77 -0.22
C ALA A 160 -16.20 -20.99 1.07
N CYS A 161 -15.16 -21.83 1.02
CA CYS A 161 -14.23 -22.03 2.13
C CYS A 161 -13.49 -20.73 2.51
N ALA A 162 -13.02 -19.96 1.53
CA ALA A 162 -12.33 -18.70 1.78
C ALA A 162 -13.25 -17.66 2.44
N LEU A 163 -14.52 -17.58 2.04
CA LEU A 163 -15.53 -16.75 2.69
C LEU A 163 -15.82 -17.19 4.13
N ALA A 164 -15.93 -18.50 4.37
CA ALA A 164 -16.13 -19.03 5.71
C ALA A 164 -14.96 -18.67 6.65
N ILE A 165 -13.71 -18.79 6.17
CA ILE A 165 -12.53 -18.40 6.94
C ILE A 165 -12.54 -16.89 7.22
N SER A 166 -12.84 -16.06 6.20
CA SER A 166 -12.91 -14.60 6.35
C SER A 166 -13.95 -14.17 7.39
N THR A 167 -15.14 -14.79 7.37
CA THR A 167 -16.20 -14.52 8.36
C THR A 167 -15.78 -14.95 9.77
N ILE A 168 -15.11 -16.09 9.94
CA ILE A 168 -14.56 -16.53 11.23
C ILE A 168 -13.52 -15.54 11.76
N ILE A 169 -12.56 -15.09 10.94
CA ILE A 169 -11.54 -14.11 11.34
C ILE A 169 -12.20 -12.81 11.81
N THR A 170 -13.25 -12.38 11.10
CA THR A 170 -14.02 -11.18 11.45
C THR A 170 -14.73 -11.35 12.77
N LEU A 171 -15.41 -12.48 12.97
CA LEU A 171 -16.08 -12.81 14.23
C LEU A 171 -15.10 -12.76 15.39
N VAL A 172 -13.96 -13.47 15.28
CA VAL A 172 -12.91 -13.49 16.29
C VAL A 172 -12.42 -12.06 16.56
N GLY A 173 -12.13 -11.31 15.52
CA GLY A 173 -11.70 -9.92 15.63
C GLY A 173 -12.68 -9.00 16.37
N THR A 174 -13.98 -9.12 16.06
CA THR A 174 -15.03 -8.36 16.74
C THR A 174 -15.20 -8.76 18.21
N LEU A 175 -14.93 -10.03 18.56
CA LEU A 175 -14.98 -10.50 19.94
C LEU A 175 -13.82 -9.98 20.78
N TYR A 176 -12.64 -9.76 20.17
CA TYR A 176 -11.44 -9.28 20.84
C TYR A 176 -11.26 -7.75 20.82
N ASP A 177 -12.28 -6.98 20.42
CA ASP A 177 -12.29 -5.50 20.36
C ASP A 177 -11.08 -4.89 19.59
N GLY A 178 -10.51 -5.64 18.65
CA GLY A 178 -9.39 -5.18 17.83
C GLY A 178 -9.87 -4.46 16.57
N THR A 179 -9.78 -3.14 16.50
CA THR A 179 -10.15 -2.38 15.29
C THR A 179 -9.40 -2.86 14.03
N ALA A 180 -8.20 -3.42 14.21
CA ALA A 180 -7.40 -4.03 13.15
C ALA A 180 -8.12 -5.17 12.40
N SER A 181 -9.06 -5.88 13.04
CA SER A 181 -9.75 -6.99 12.39
C SER A 181 -10.80 -6.55 11.37
N ILE A 182 -11.41 -5.37 11.58
CA ILE A 182 -12.43 -4.83 10.68
C ILE A 182 -11.75 -4.37 9.37
N ASP A 183 -10.59 -3.72 9.47
CA ASP A 183 -9.81 -3.32 8.30
C ASP A 183 -9.31 -4.55 7.52
N CYS A 184 -8.81 -5.59 8.22
CA CYS A 184 -8.46 -6.85 7.58
C CYS A 184 -9.64 -7.49 6.87
N PHE A 185 -10.84 -7.52 7.48
CA PHE A 185 -12.03 -8.04 6.83
C PHE A 185 -12.41 -7.27 5.58
N ALA A 186 -12.41 -5.93 5.65
CA ALA A 186 -12.75 -5.09 4.51
C ALA A 186 -11.83 -5.38 3.32
N VAL A 187 -10.51 -5.44 3.57
CA VAL A 187 -9.49 -5.76 2.56
C VAL A 187 -9.67 -7.18 2.03
N SER A 188 -9.86 -8.18 2.91
CA SER A 188 -10.08 -9.57 2.49
C SER A 188 -11.35 -9.72 1.66
N SER A 189 -12.44 -9.04 2.01
CA SER A 189 -13.69 -9.09 1.24
C SER A 189 -13.55 -8.43 -0.14
N ALA A 190 -12.82 -7.31 -0.23
CA ALA A 190 -12.56 -6.64 -1.49
C ALA A 190 -11.71 -7.52 -2.41
N MET A 191 -10.67 -8.16 -1.87
CA MET A 191 -9.82 -9.09 -2.62
C MET A 191 -10.62 -10.32 -3.11
N LEU A 192 -11.46 -10.90 -2.25
CA LEU A 192 -12.32 -12.02 -2.64
C LEU A 192 -13.30 -11.64 -3.76
N SER A 193 -13.83 -10.43 -3.72
CA SER A 193 -14.73 -9.91 -4.78
C SER A 193 -14.00 -9.77 -6.11
N ILE A 194 -12.77 -9.25 -6.10
CA ILE A 194 -11.94 -9.12 -7.31
C ILE A 194 -11.62 -10.49 -7.89
N VAL A 195 -11.19 -11.44 -7.05
CA VAL A 195 -10.88 -12.81 -7.47
C VAL A 195 -12.11 -13.49 -8.06
N GLN A 196 -13.29 -13.28 -7.48
CA GLN A 196 -14.53 -13.84 -7.99
C GLN A 196 -14.87 -13.29 -9.38
N VAL A 197 -14.79 -11.97 -9.59
CA VAL A 197 -15.03 -11.37 -10.91
C VAL A 197 -14.06 -11.91 -11.96
N ALA A 198 -12.77 -12.01 -11.61
CA ALA A 198 -11.75 -12.57 -12.50
C ALA A 198 -12.03 -14.04 -12.83
N PHE A 199 -12.41 -14.84 -11.82
CA PHE A 199 -12.74 -16.26 -12.02
C PHE A 199 -13.97 -16.44 -12.92
N SER A 200 -15.04 -15.67 -12.69
CA SER A 200 -16.23 -15.69 -13.54
C SER A 200 -15.90 -15.33 -14.99
N ALA A 201 -15.05 -14.32 -15.21
CA ALA A 201 -14.61 -13.94 -16.55
C ALA A 201 -13.82 -15.05 -17.24
N ILE A 202 -12.86 -15.68 -16.54
CA ILE A 202 -12.08 -16.81 -17.09
C ILE A 202 -12.98 -17.99 -17.43
N THR A 203 -13.93 -18.32 -16.57
CA THR A 203 -14.86 -19.44 -16.78
C THR A 203 -15.72 -19.20 -18.03
N LEU A 204 -16.17 -17.97 -18.26
CA LEU A 204 -16.91 -17.59 -19.46
C LEU A 204 -16.05 -17.72 -20.74
N ILE A 205 -14.81 -17.23 -20.70
CA ILE A 205 -13.88 -17.35 -21.84
C ILE A 205 -13.62 -18.82 -22.17
N MET A 206 -13.37 -19.66 -21.16
CA MET A 206 -13.17 -21.09 -21.35
C MET A 206 -14.41 -21.79 -21.89
N ALA A 207 -15.61 -21.41 -21.45
CA ALA A 207 -16.86 -21.96 -21.94
C ALA A 207 -17.06 -21.66 -23.44
N ASP A 208 -16.77 -20.43 -23.86
CA ASP A 208 -16.83 -20.03 -25.28
C ASP A 208 -15.83 -20.81 -26.14
N GLU A 209 -14.60 -20.97 -25.66
CA GLU A 209 -13.56 -21.67 -26.40
C GLU A 209 -13.83 -23.17 -26.54
N LEU A 210 -14.38 -23.80 -25.49
CA LEU A 210 -14.88 -25.17 -25.55
C LEU A 210 -16.06 -25.31 -26.51
N SER A 211 -17.00 -24.36 -26.50
CA SER A 211 -18.11 -24.35 -27.44
C SER A 211 -17.63 -24.24 -28.89
N ALA A 212 -16.59 -23.45 -29.14
CA ALA A 212 -15.98 -23.30 -30.45
C ALA A 212 -15.27 -24.58 -30.91
N GLN A 213 -14.51 -25.24 -30.03
CA GLN A 213 -13.77 -26.46 -30.34
C GLN A 213 -14.67 -27.66 -30.61
N CYS A 214 -15.78 -27.80 -29.89
CA CYS A 214 -16.69 -28.94 -30.07
C CYS A 214 -17.54 -28.84 -31.34
N GLY A 215 -17.59 -27.69 -32.04
CA GLY A 215 -18.43 -27.50 -33.23
C GLY A 215 -19.93 -27.69 -32.97
N VAL A 216 -20.33 -27.81 -31.70
CA VAL A 216 -21.71 -28.01 -31.28
C VAL A 216 -22.42 -26.68 -31.44
N LYS A 217 -23.40 -26.63 -32.35
CA LYS A 217 -24.29 -25.47 -32.43
C LYS A 217 -24.94 -25.25 -31.06
N PRO A 218 -24.91 -24.02 -30.52
CA PRO A 218 -25.32 -23.70 -29.13
C PRO A 218 -26.77 -24.08 -28.78
N SER A 219 -27.60 -24.46 -29.76
CA SER A 219 -28.97 -24.90 -29.55
C SER A 219 -29.13 -26.21 -28.74
N TRP A 220 -28.05 -26.94 -28.47
CA TRP A 220 -28.10 -28.24 -27.77
C TRP A 220 -27.59 -28.20 -26.31
N CYS A 221 -27.12 -27.04 -25.82
CA CYS A 221 -26.65 -26.93 -24.44
C CYS A 221 -27.76 -26.39 -23.53
N PRO A 222 -28.38 -27.22 -22.66
CA PRO A 222 -29.43 -26.77 -21.74
C PRO A 222 -28.95 -25.68 -20.75
N LEU A 223 -27.65 -25.64 -20.45
CA LEU A 223 -27.07 -24.55 -19.64
C LEU A 223 -27.10 -23.19 -20.34
N SER A 224 -26.91 -23.15 -21.66
CA SER A 224 -26.93 -21.90 -22.44
C SER A 224 -28.33 -21.27 -22.46
N GLN A 225 -29.38 -22.12 -22.55
CA GLN A 225 -30.76 -21.66 -22.43
C GLN A 225 -31.08 -21.16 -21.02
N ALA A 226 -30.60 -21.85 -19.98
CA ALA A 226 -30.80 -21.42 -18.59
C ALA A 226 -30.15 -20.04 -18.32
N VAL A 227 -28.91 -19.82 -18.75
CA VAL A 227 -28.21 -18.54 -18.57
C VAL A 227 -28.85 -17.42 -19.40
N SER A 228 -29.25 -17.68 -20.65
CA SER A 228 -29.97 -16.69 -21.46
C SER A 228 -31.32 -16.31 -20.85
N SER A 229 -32.03 -17.25 -20.22
CA SER A 229 -33.29 -16.97 -19.54
C SER A 229 -33.11 -16.13 -18.28
N ALA A 230 -32.01 -16.34 -17.54
CA ALA A 230 -31.69 -15.58 -16.34
C ALA A 230 -31.17 -14.16 -16.63
N ALA A 231 -30.55 -13.94 -17.80
CA ALA A 231 -30.10 -12.62 -18.23
C ALA A 231 -31.23 -11.75 -18.83
N ALA A 232 -32.36 -12.35 -19.19
CA ALA A 232 -33.51 -11.68 -19.79
C ALA A 232 -34.59 -11.26 -18.78
N GLY A 233 -34.46 -11.63 -17.51
CA GLY A 233 -35.35 -11.24 -16.40
C GLY A 233 -34.67 -10.28 -15.44
#